data_AF-A0A3S4LSY7-F1
#
_entry.id   AF-A0A3S4LSY7-F1
#
_cell.length_a   1.000
_cell.length_b   1.000
_cell.length_c   1.000
_cell.angle_alpha   90.00
_cell.angle_beta   90.00
_cell.angle_gamma   90.00
#
_symmetry.space_group_name_H-M   'P 1'
#
loop_
_entity.id
_entity.type
_entity.pdbx_description
1 polymer ?
#
loop_
_entity_poly.entity_id
_entity_poly.type
_entity_poly.pdbx_seq_one_letter_code
_entity_poly.pdbx_strand_id
1 'polypeptide(L)'
;MAMGTFNLWDPVDAIGSVANYFKAHGWVKGDTVAVPANGQAPGLANGFKTKYSLSQLAAAGLTPQQSLGNHQEASLLRLDIGTGYQYWYGLPNFYTITRYNHSTHYAMAVWQLGQAVALARVR
;
A
#
# COMPACT_ATOMS: atom_id res chain seq x y z
N MET A 1 21.74 32.04 15.75
CA MET A 1 20.49 31.36 15.36
C MET A 1 20.50 31.20 13.84
N ALA A 2 20.77 30.01 13.32
CA ALA A 2 20.73 29.76 11.88
C ALA A 2 19.33 29.23 11.54
N MET A 3 18.54 30.02 10.82
CA MET A 3 17.26 29.56 10.27
C MET A 3 17.58 28.62 9.11
N GLY A 4 17.48 27.32 9.33
CA GLY A 4 17.67 26.32 8.28
C GLY A 4 16.56 26.47 7.23
N THR A 5 16.93 26.83 6.01
CA THR A 5 15.99 26.96 4.89
C THR A 5 15.54 25.57 4.44
N PHE A 6 14.28 25.24 4.67
CA PHE A 6 13.64 24.06 4.10
C PHE A 6 13.44 24.28 2.60
N ASN A 7 14.06 23.43 1.77
CA ASN A 7 13.98 23.55 0.31
C ASN A 7 13.40 22.29 -0.33
N LEU A 8 12.20 22.38 -0.90
CA LEU A 8 11.55 21.26 -1.60
C LEU A 8 12.28 20.80 -2.88
N TRP A 9 13.21 21.61 -3.38
CA TRP A 9 14.06 21.28 -4.52
C TRP A 9 15.40 20.66 -4.10
N ASP A 10 15.73 20.68 -2.81
CA ASP A 10 16.86 19.93 -2.28
C ASP A 10 16.45 18.46 -2.05
N PRO A 11 17.16 17.48 -2.63
CA PRO A 11 16.77 16.08 -2.53
C PRO A 11 16.87 15.52 -1.10
N VAL A 12 17.76 16.04 -0.26
CA VAL A 12 17.91 15.57 1.13
C VAL A 12 16.72 16.03 1.97
N ASP A 13 16.36 17.31 1.85
CA ASP A 13 15.17 17.88 2.49
C ASP A 13 13.89 17.20 2.00
N ALA A 14 13.77 16.95 0.70
CA ALA A 14 12.62 16.27 0.12
C ALA A 14 12.45 14.85 0.68
N ILE A 15 13.53 14.07 0.79
CA ILE A 15 13.50 12.72 1.40
C ILE A 15 13.04 12.79 2.86
N GLY A 16 13.62 13.70 3.65
CA GLY A 16 13.24 13.90 5.05
C GLY A 16 11.76 14.30 5.20
N SER A 17 11.28 15.14 4.29
CA SER A 17 9.90 15.63 4.26
C SER A 17 8.90 14.52 3.97
N VAL A 18 9.16 13.71 2.94
CA VAL A 18 8.32 12.56 2.58
C VAL A 18 8.30 11.55 3.72
N ALA A 19 9.45 11.24 4.33
CA ALA A 19 9.52 10.34 5.46
C ALA A 19 8.71 10.84 6.67
N ASN A 20 8.84 12.13 7.00
CA ASN A 20 8.05 12.74 8.07
C ASN A 20 6.55 12.74 7.76
N TYR A 21 6.16 13.02 6.52
CA TYR A 21 4.77 12.95 6.07
C TYR A 21 4.17 11.56 6.30
N PHE A 22 4.87 10.50 5.89
CA PHE A 22 4.41 9.12 6.07
C PHE A 22 4.27 8.76 7.55
N LYS A 23 5.26 9.12 8.38
CA LYS A 23 5.19 8.91 9.83
C LYS A 23 3.99 9.63 10.45
N ALA A 24 3.77 10.90 10.08
CA ALA A 24 2.64 11.70 10.56
C ALA A 24 1.27 11.13 10.14
N HIS A 25 1.21 10.40 9.03
CA HIS A 25 -0.01 9.77 8.51
C HIS A 25 -0.17 8.29 8.91
N GLY A 26 0.61 7.82 9.89
CA GLY A 26 0.41 6.50 10.51
C GLY A 26 1.20 5.36 9.87
N TRP A 27 2.31 5.65 9.19
CA TRP A 27 3.22 4.60 8.73
C TRP A 27 3.74 3.76 9.90
N VAL A 28 3.55 2.45 9.81
CA VAL A 28 4.06 1.47 10.78
C VAL A 28 5.34 0.85 10.23
N LYS A 29 6.47 1.11 10.90
CA LYS A 29 7.77 0.59 10.49
C LYS A 29 7.78 -0.94 10.51
N GLY A 30 8.18 -1.54 9.38
CA GLY A 30 8.31 -3.00 9.25
C GLY A 30 6.98 -3.72 8.97
N ASP A 31 5.86 -3.01 8.95
CA ASP A 31 4.56 -3.61 8.62
C ASP A 31 4.35 -3.71 7.10
N THR A 32 3.54 -4.68 6.71
CA THR A 32 3.29 -5.03 5.33
C THR A 32 2.38 -4.01 4.66
N VAL A 33 2.67 -3.67 3.40
CA VAL A 33 1.90 -2.67 2.64
C VAL A 33 0.64 -3.29 2.07
N ALA A 34 0.79 -4.28 1.20
CA ALA A 34 -0.31 -5.02 0.62
C ALA A 34 0.14 -6.46 0.33
N VAL A 35 -0.80 -7.39 0.35
CA VAL A 35 -0.55 -8.81 0.06
C VAL A 35 -1.44 -9.26 -1.10
N PRO A 36 -0.89 -9.91 -2.14
CA PRO A 36 -1.72 -10.41 -3.23
C PRO A 36 -2.64 -11.54 -2.74
N ALA A 37 -3.83 -11.62 -3.32
CA ALA A 37 -4.81 -12.65 -3.03
C ALA A 37 -4.85 -13.71 -4.13
N ASN A 38 -5.06 -14.96 -3.75
CA ASN A 38 -5.60 -15.98 -4.64
C ASN A 38 -7.14 -15.91 -4.62
N GLY A 39 -7.78 -16.33 -5.72
CA GLY A 39 -9.23 -16.29 -5.86
C GLY A 39 -9.75 -14.98 -6.46
N GLN A 40 -11.07 -14.82 -6.46
CA GLN A 40 -11.77 -13.67 -7.05
C GLN A 40 -12.95 -13.31 -6.15
N ALA A 41 -13.20 -11.99 -5.97
CA ALA A 41 -14.34 -11.50 -5.20
C ALA A 41 -15.13 -10.43 -5.99
N PRO A 42 -15.72 -10.78 -7.15
CA PRO A 42 -16.38 -9.82 -8.03
C PRO A 42 -17.62 -9.17 -7.41
N GLY A 43 -18.25 -9.82 -6.43
CA GLY A 43 -19.44 -9.30 -5.74
C GLY A 43 -19.16 -8.29 -4.63
N LEU A 44 -17.89 -8.07 -4.26
CA LEU A 44 -17.52 -7.11 -3.23
C LEU A 44 -17.12 -5.77 -3.85
N ALA A 45 -17.51 -4.68 -3.19
CA ALA A 45 -16.97 -3.36 -3.50
C ALA A 45 -15.45 -3.38 -3.26
N ASN A 46 -14.71 -2.64 -4.09
CA ASN A 46 -13.26 -2.58 -4.03
C ASN A 46 -12.77 -1.13 -4.02
N GLY A 47 -11.51 -0.95 -3.65
CA GLY A 47 -10.84 0.34 -3.53
C GLY A 47 -10.25 0.54 -2.14
N PHE A 48 -9.26 1.44 -2.05
CA PHE A 48 -8.48 1.66 -0.83
C PHE A 48 -9.28 2.17 0.38
N LYS A 49 -10.52 2.63 0.17
CA LYS A 49 -11.45 3.07 1.24
C LYS A 49 -12.32 1.95 1.79
N THR A 50 -12.37 0.80 1.12
CA THR A 50 -13.16 -0.35 1.60
C THR A 50 -12.53 -0.94 2.84
N LYS A 51 -13.33 -1.62 3.64
CA LYS A 51 -12.88 -2.25 4.88
C LYS A 51 -13.70 -3.50 5.13
N TYR A 52 -13.01 -4.64 5.14
CA TYR A 52 -13.58 -5.97 5.35
C TYR A 52 -12.79 -6.71 6.41
N SER A 53 -13.45 -7.52 7.21
CA SER A 53 -12.75 -8.50 8.04
C SER A 53 -12.08 -9.56 7.15
N LEU A 54 -11.00 -10.17 7.64
CA LEU A 54 -10.36 -11.27 6.92
C LEU A 54 -11.31 -12.46 6.70
N SER A 55 -12.22 -12.70 7.65
CA SER A 55 -13.25 -13.73 7.53
C SER A 55 -14.26 -13.44 6.41
N GLN A 56 -14.65 -12.19 6.19
CA GLN A 56 -15.52 -11.80 5.07
C GLN A 56 -14.82 -12.01 3.74
N LEU A 57 -13.54 -11.64 3.64
CA LEU A 57 -12.75 -11.85 2.41
C LEU A 57 -12.53 -13.34 2.14
N ALA A 58 -12.30 -14.15 3.17
CA ALA A 58 -12.20 -15.60 3.06
C ALA A 58 -13.54 -16.23 2.60
N ALA A 59 -14.66 -15.79 3.17
CA ALA A 59 -16.00 -16.24 2.76
C ALA A 59 -16.34 -15.84 1.31
N ALA A 60 -15.76 -14.73 0.81
CA ALA A 60 -15.85 -14.32 -0.58
C ALA A 60 -14.92 -15.10 -1.53
N GLY A 61 -14.15 -16.07 -1.02
CA GLY A 61 -13.29 -16.95 -1.81
C GLY A 61 -11.85 -16.46 -1.98
N LEU A 62 -11.39 -15.50 -1.19
CA LEU A 62 -10.01 -15.01 -1.23
C LEU A 62 -9.13 -15.69 -0.18
N THR A 63 -7.90 -16.01 -0.56
CA THR A 63 -6.85 -16.40 0.39
C THR A 63 -5.58 -15.57 0.16
N PRO A 64 -4.88 -15.13 1.22
CA PRO A 64 -3.67 -14.33 1.06
C PRO A 64 -2.49 -15.19 0.61
N GLN A 65 -1.67 -14.68 -0.32
CA GLN A 65 -0.46 -15.37 -0.80
C GLN A 65 0.69 -15.34 0.21
N GLN A 66 0.62 -14.44 1.20
CA GLN A 66 1.62 -14.27 2.25
C GLN A 66 0.91 -14.07 3.60
N SER A 67 1.64 -14.23 4.70
CA SER A 67 1.07 -13.96 6.03
C SER A 67 0.58 -12.53 6.15
N LEU A 68 -0.63 -12.35 6.66
CA LEU A 68 -1.20 -11.04 7.04
C LEU A 68 -0.82 -10.66 8.47
N GLY A 69 0.08 -11.40 9.13
CA GLY A 69 0.47 -11.15 10.52
C GLY A 69 -0.73 -11.15 11.46
N ASN A 70 -0.84 -10.12 12.30
CA ASN A 70 -1.92 -9.97 13.28
C ASN A 70 -3.10 -9.13 12.76
N HIS A 71 -3.10 -8.73 11.47
CA HIS A 71 -4.16 -7.91 10.89
C HIS A 71 -5.49 -8.67 10.92
N GLN A 72 -6.58 -7.98 11.28
CA GLN A 72 -7.93 -8.55 11.35
C GLN A 72 -8.84 -8.07 10.23
N GLU A 73 -8.44 -6.99 9.56
CA GLU A 73 -9.20 -6.31 8.53
C GLU A 73 -8.26 -5.84 7.42
N ALA A 74 -8.79 -5.74 6.20
CA ALA A 74 -8.09 -5.19 5.05
C ALA A 74 -9.05 -4.46 4.13
N SER A 75 -8.51 -3.54 3.34
CA SER A 75 -9.20 -3.05 2.15
C SER A 75 -9.11 -4.07 1.02
N LEU A 76 -10.17 -4.21 0.23
CA LEU A 76 -10.16 -5.03 -0.97
C LEU A 76 -9.68 -4.18 -2.15
N LEU A 77 -8.47 -4.44 -2.63
CA LEU A 77 -7.96 -3.78 -3.83
C LEU A 77 -8.17 -4.68 -5.03
N ARG A 78 -8.52 -4.08 -6.17
CA ARG A 78 -8.67 -4.78 -7.44
C ARG A 78 -7.91 -4.01 -8.51
N LEU A 79 -6.99 -4.70 -9.18
CA LEU A 79 -6.20 -4.15 -10.28
C LEU A 79 -6.58 -4.88 -11.56
N ASP A 80 -6.80 -4.11 -12.63
CA ASP A 80 -6.96 -4.65 -13.97
C ASP A 80 -5.57 -4.91 -14.56
N ILE A 81 -5.29 -6.17 -14.93
CA ILE A 81 -4.03 -6.59 -15.54
C ILE A 81 -4.19 -6.96 -17.02
N GLY A 82 -5.32 -6.60 -17.64
CA GLY A 82 -5.63 -6.85 -19.05
C GLY A 82 -6.18 -8.26 -19.33
N THR A 83 -5.60 -9.30 -18.71
CA THR A 83 -6.09 -10.69 -18.83
C THR A 83 -7.14 -11.06 -17.78
N GLY A 84 -7.41 -10.15 -16.84
CA GLY A 84 -8.35 -10.35 -15.75
C GLY A 84 -8.09 -9.37 -14.60
N TYR A 85 -8.68 -9.67 -13.44
CA TYR A 85 -8.49 -8.88 -12.22
C TYR A 85 -7.58 -9.58 -11.23
N GLN A 86 -6.63 -8.83 -10.69
CA GLN A 86 -5.82 -9.25 -9.55
C GLN A 86 -6.35 -8.58 -8.27
N TYR A 87 -6.65 -9.38 -7.26
CA TYR A 87 -7.11 -8.91 -5.96
C TYR A 87 -5.95 -8.85 -4.96
N TRP A 88 -6.00 -7.86 -4.06
CA TRP A 88 -5.01 -7.68 -3.00
C TRP A 88 -5.69 -7.27 -1.70
N TYR A 89 -5.08 -7.70 -0.60
CA TYR A 89 -5.35 -7.22 0.75
C TYR A 89 -4.55 -5.94 0.98
N GLY A 90 -5.19 -4.77 0.94
CA GLY A 90 -4.56 -3.49 1.26
C GLY A 90 -4.55 -3.26 2.76
N LEU A 91 -3.36 -3.21 3.36
CA LEU A 91 -3.13 -3.08 4.80
C LEU A 91 -2.90 -1.61 5.20
N PRO A 92 -2.77 -1.26 6.51
CA PRO A 92 -2.69 0.13 6.95
C PRO A 92 -1.60 0.94 6.23
N ASN A 93 -0.42 0.36 5.99
CA ASN A 93 0.66 1.05 5.27
C ASN A 93 0.29 1.37 3.80
N PHE A 94 -0.54 0.57 3.13
CA PHE A 94 -1.06 0.94 1.80
C PHE A 94 -1.96 2.16 1.89
N TYR A 95 -2.85 2.20 2.88
CA TYR A 95 -3.70 3.37 3.11
C TYR A 95 -2.85 4.63 3.39
N THR A 96 -1.76 4.52 4.15
CA THR A 96 -0.80 5.62 4.38
C THR A 96 -0.22 6.17 3.08
N ILE A 97 0.14 5.33 2.11
CA ILE A 97 0.62 5.79 0.79
C ILE A 97 -0.48 6.59 0.07
N THR A 98 -1.73 6.13 0.14
CA THR A 98 -2.86 6.87 -0.47
C THR A 98 -3.11 8.22 0.15
N ARG A 99 -2.61 8.51 1.37
CA ARG A 99 -2.71 9.85 1.96
C ARG A 99 -1.95 10.90 1.15
N TYR A 100 -0.86 10.50 0.50
CA TYR A 100 -0.09 11.37 -0.38
C TYR A 100 -0.87 11.70 -1.66
N ASN A 101 -1.56 10.71 -2.24
CA ASN A 101 -2.47 10.88 -3.36
C ASN A 101 -3.55 9.79 -3.32
N HIS A 102 -4.83 10.21 -3.28
CA HIS A 102 -6.02 9.37 -3.06
C HIS A 102 -6.36 8.44 -4.24
N SER A 103 -5.45 7.57 -4.64
CA SER A 103 -5.60 6.63 -5.76
C SER A 103 -4.97 5.27 -5.46
N THR A 104 -5.72 4.19 -5.69
CA THR A 104 -5.22 2.81 -5.58
C THR A 104 -4.08 2.56 -6.56
N HIS A 105 -4.20 3.02 -7.81
CA HIS A 105 -3.16 2.84 -8.83
C HIS A 105 -1.88 3.58 -8.47
N TYR A 106 -2.00 4.82 -7.98
CA TYR A 106 -0.85 5.59 -7.50
C TYR A 106 -0.11 4.85 -6.39
N ALA A 107 -0.83 4.42 -5.35
CA ALA A 107 -0.20 3.77 -4.20
C ALA A 107 0.46 2.44 -4.57
N MET A 108 -0.18 1.65 -5.44
CA MET A 108 0.40 0.41 -5.94
C MET A 108 1.65 0.66 -6.78
N ALA A 109 1.60 1.64 -7.69
CA ALA A 109 2.73 1.98 -8.55
C ALA A 109 3.94 2.48 -7.74
N VAL A 110 3.72 3.37 -6.76
CA VAL A 110 4.78 3.85 -5.85
C VAL A 110 5.43 2.69 -5.11
N TRP A 111 4.62 1.79 -4.55
CA TRP A 111 5.14 0.65 -3.79
C TRP A 111 5.91 -0.34 -4.68
N GLN A 112 5.34 -0.76 -5.81
CA GLN A 112 5.98 -1.70 -6.72
C GLN A 112 7.25 -1.12 -7.36
N LEU A 113 7.28 0.18 -7.68
CA LEU A 113 8.48 0.85 -8.14
C LEU A 113 9.59 0.79 -7.09
N GLY A 114 9.26 1.10 -5.83
CA GLY A 114 10.22 1.01 -4.72
C GLY A 114 10.78 -0.40 -4.56
N GLN A 115 9.94 -1.43 -4.66
CA GLN A 115 10.37 -2.84 -4.63
C GLN A 115 11.28 -3.19 -5.81
N ALA A 116 10.92 -2.77 -7.03
CA ALA A 116 11.70 -3.04 -8.23
C ALA A 116 13.09 -2.40 -8.16
N VAL A 117 13.19 -1.13 -7.72
CA VAL A 117 14.47 -0.44 -7.51
C VAL A 117 15.28 -1.14 -6.41
N ALA A 118 14.66 -1.52 -5.30
CA ALA A 118 15.36 -2.24 -4.23
C ALA A 118 15.94 -3.58 -4.72
N LEU A 119 15.18 -4.35 -5.50
CA LEU A 119 15.63 -5.60 -6.09
C LEU A 119 16.77 -5.37 -7.10
N ALA A 120 16.65 -4.35 -7.95
CA ALA A 120 17.66 -4.02 -8.96
C ALA A 120 19.00 -3.58 -8.35
N ARG A 121 19.01 -3.07 -7.11
CA ARG A 121 20.24 -2.68 -6.40
C ARG A 121 21.00 -3.86 -5.77
N VAL A 122 20.36 -5.03 -5.68
CA VAL A 122 20.96 -6.25 -5.09
C VAL A 122 21.46 -7.20 -6.17
N ARG A 123 21.03 -7.01 -7.42
CA ARG A 123 21.58 -7.69 -8.60
C ARG A 123 22.84 -6.98 -9.08
#